data_AF-A0A6G0ZGI9-F1
#
_entry.id   AF-A0A6G0ZGI9-F1
#
_cell.length_a   1.000
_cell.length_b   1.000
_cell.length_c   1.000
_cell.angle_alpha   90.00
_cell.angle_beta   90.00
_cell.angle_gamma   90.00
#
_symmetry.space_group_name_H-M   'P 1'
#
loop_
_entity.id
_entity.type
_entity.pdbx_description
1 polymer ?
#
loop_
_entity_poly.entity_id
_entity_poly.type
_entity_poly.pdbx_seq_one_letter_code
_entity_poly.pdbx_strand_id
1 'polypeptide(L)'
;MVFCIDSTRADHCLLVVPKSMRKGVVIAAHDYGSRFAVDGTVARITDDYGFAGMRRYIKHHISMCDDCLVHKKSAGRRPAELHPVPPGIRPFQEDHINHLRPFEITPSSRNQYLLVVIDNLTKYVHLYPCSTTNTAAVLPVLDTNVKQITNSISATTL
;
A
#
# COMPACT_ATOMS: atom_id res chain seq x y z
N MET A 1 -34.88 -26.49 -19.98
CA MET A 1 -34.52 -27.34 -18.82
C MET A 1 -34.26 -26.40 -17.65
N VAL A 2 -35.14 -26.39 -16.65
CA VAL A 2 -35.02 -25.56 -15.45
C VAL A 2 -34.23 -26.37 -14.41
N PHE A 3 -33.24 -25.77 -13.75
CA PHE A 3 -32.57 -26.38 -12.59
C PHE A 3 -32.87 -25.49 -11.39
N CYS A 4 -33.40 -26.08 -10.32
CA CYS A 4 -33.37 -25.46 -9.00
C CYS A 4 -31.95 -25.63 -8.45
N ILE A 5 -31.23 -24.53 -8.26
CA ILE A 5 -29.93 -24.53 -7.60
C ILE A 5 -30.16 -23.89 -6.24
N ASP A 6 -30.09 -24.74 -5.21
CA ASP A 6 -30.08 -24.43 -3.78
C ASP A 6 -31.43 -24.26 -3.04
N SER A 7 -31.51 -24.92 -1.88
CA SER A 7 -32.71 -25.25 -1.09
C SER A 7 -33.12 -24.15 -0.09
N THR A 8 -32.63 -22.92 -0.24
CA THR A 8 -32.79 -21.85 0.78
C THR A 8 -33.87 -20.82 0.45
N ARG A 9 -34.39 -20.80 -0.79
CA ARG A 9 -35.59 -20.04 -1.19
C ARG A 9 -36.44 -20.94 -2.07
N ALA A 10 -37.55 -21.45 -1.53
CA ALA A 10 -38.38 -22.47 -2.17
C ALA A 10 -38.98 -22.07 -3.54
N ASP A 11 -38.93 -20.78 -3.91
CA ASP A 11 -39.62 -20.25 -5.09
C ASP A 11 -38.71 -19.72 -6.20
N HIS A 12 -37.38 -19.91 -6.12
CA HIS A 12 -36.44 -19.33 -7.10
C HIS A 12 -35.86 -20.38 -8.05
N CYS A 13 -36.58 -20.62 -9.16
CA CYS A 13 -36.12 -21.50 -10.24
C CYS A 13 -35.21 -20.74 -11.22
N LEU A 14 -34.05 -21.32 -11.57
CA LEU A 14 -33.12 -20.71 -12.53
C LEU A 14 -33.19 -21.38 -13.91
N LEU A 15 -33.09 -20.56 -14.95
CA LEU A 15 -32.98 -21.04 -16.33
C LEU A 15 -31.56 -21.56 -16.60
N VAL A 16 -31.45 -22.83 -17.03
CA VAL A 16 -30.15 -23.40 -17.35
C VAL A 16 -29.60 -22.83 -18.63
N VAL A 17 -28.40 -22.27 -18.57
CA VAL A 17 -27.69 -21.74 -19.74
C VAL A 17 -26.91 -22.85 -20.45
N PRO A 18 -27.22 -23.16 -21.74
CA PRO A 18 -26.43 -24.09 -22.55
C PRO A 18 -24.98 -23.61 -22.70
N LYS A 19 -24.05 -24.55 -22.91
CA LYS A 19 -22.61 -24.23 -23.02
C LYS A 19 -22.29 -23.13 -24.04
N SER A 20 -22.98 -23.13 -25.18
CA SER A 20 -22.81 -22.15 -26.27
C SER A 20 -23.17 -20.71 -25.87
N MET A 21 -24.04 -20.52 -24.89
CA MET A 21 -24.57 -19.20 -24.51
C MET A 21 -23.87 -18.58 -23.29
N ARG A 22 -23.08 -19.37 -22.54
CA ARG A 22 -22.45 -18.92 -21.29
C ARG A 22 -21.59 -17.67 -21.45
N LYS A 23 -20.85 -17.56 -22.56
CA LYS A 23 -19.99 -16.41 -22.83
C LYS A 23 -20.80 -15.11 -22.94
N GLY A 24 -21.90 -15.14 -23.71
CA GLY A 24 -22.76 -13.96 -23.88
C GLY A 24 -23.40 -13.51 -22.58
N VAL A 25 -23.88 -14.46 -21.76
CA VAL A 25 -24.45 -14.15 -20.44
C VAL A 25 -23.42 -13.49 -19.51
N VAL A 26 -22.18 -14.01 -19.50
CA VAL A 26 -21.12 -13.45 -18.65
C VAL A 26 -20.66 -12.08 -19.13
N ILE A 27 -20.52 -11.86 -20.44
CA ILE A 27 -20.22 -10.54 -21.01
C ILE A 27 -21.32 -9.53 -20.63
N ALA A 28 -22.60 -9.89 -20.79
CA ALA A 28 -23.72 -9.02 -20.44
C ALA A 28 -23.74 -8.65 -18.95
N ALA A 29 -23.41 -9.61 -18.07
CA ALA A 29 -23.41 -9.38 -16.63
C ALA A 29 -22.16 -8.66 -16.11
N HIS A 30 -21.00 -8.87 -16.73
CA HIS A 30 -19.71 -8.34 -16.31
C HIS A 30 -19.33 -7.06 -17.07
N ASP A 31 -19.19 -7.15 -18.40
CA ASP A 31 -18.59 -6.09 -19.23
C ASP A 31 -19.56 -4.90 -19.39
N TYR A 32 -20.86 -5.18 -19.47
CA TYR A 32 -21.92 -4.16 -19.53
C TYR A 32 -22.63 -3.94 -18.19
N GLY A 33 -22.17 -4.60 -17.13
CA GLY A 33 -22.73 -4.50 -15.79
C GLY A 33 -22.07 -3.40 -14.97
N SER A 34 -22.54 -3.23 -13.73
CA SER A 34 -21.95 -2.32 -12.74
C SER A 34 -21.14 -3.04 -11.66
N ARG A 35 -21.14 -4.39 -11.66
CA ARG A 35 -20.52 -5.23 -10.62
C ARG A 35 -19.43 -6.13 -11.21
N PHE A 36 -18.21 -5.61 -11.24
CA PHE A 36 -17.04 -6.24 -11.89
C PHE A 36 -16.31 -7.29 -11.03
N ALA A 37 -16.82 -7.58 -9.82
CA ALA A 37 -16.26 -8.61 -8.95
C ALA A 37 -16.96 -9.96 -9.21
N VAL A 38 -16.22 -11.06 -9.04
CA VAL A 38 -16.74 -12.43 -9.23
C VAL A 38 -18.08 -12.64 -8.53
N ASP A 39 -18.20 -12.27 -7.26
CA ASP A 39 -19.43 -12.48 -6.49
C ASP A 39 -20.56 -11.56 -6.95
N GLY A 40 -20.24 -10.36 -7.42
CA GLY A 40 -21.22 -9.44 -8.00
C GLY A 40 -21.77 -9.94 -9.34
N THR A 41 -20.90 -10.47 -10.19
CA THR A 41 -21.29 -11.07 -11.48
C THR A 41 -22.06 -12.38 -11.26
N VAL A 42 -21.68 -13.20 -10.29
CA VAL A 42 -22.44 -14.40 -9.90
C VAL A 42 -23.85 -14.00 -9.47
N ALA A 43 -23.96 -13.06 -8.52
CA ALA A 43 -25.26 -12.59 -8.03
C ALA A 43 -26.16 -12.10 -9.18
N ARG A 44 -25.62 -11.27 -10.07
CA ARG A 44 -26.33 -10.74 -11.25
C ARG A 44 -26.84 -11.83 -12.18
N ILE A 45 -26.08 -12.90 -12.39
CA ILE A 45 -26.48 -14.01 -13.26
C ILE A 45 -27.51 -14.89 -12.55
N THR A 46 -27.34 -15.13 -11.25
CA THR A 46 -28.26 -15.95 -10.45
C THR A 46 -29.60 -15.30 -10.15
N ASP A 47 -29.85 -14.07 -10.61
CA ASP A 47 -31.19 -13.48 -10.61
C ASP A 47 -32.13 -14.26 -11.56
N ASP A 48 -31.63 -14.76 -12.70
CA ASP A 48 -32.47 -15.42 -13.72
C ASP A 48 -31.90 -16.76 -14.22
N TYR A 49 -30.57 -16.93 -14.14
CA TYR A 49 -29.84 -17.95 -14.86
C TYR A 49 -28.90 -18.80 -13.99
N GLY A 50 -28.74 -20.06 -14.39
CA GLY A 50 -27.88 -21.04 -13.74
C GLY A 50 -27.05 -21.85 -14.73
N PHE A 51 -25.81 -22.21 -14.39
CA PHE A 51 -25.10 -23.27 -15.11
C PHE A 51 -24.00 -23.93 -14.27
N ALA A 52 -23.72 -25.20 -14.55
CA ALA A 52 -22.67 -25.95 -13.85
C ALA A 52 -21.29 -25.29 -14.03
N GLY A 53 -20.60 -25.08 -12.90
CA GLY A 53 -19.26 -24.46 -12.85
C GLY A 53 -19.25 -22.93 -13.04
N MET A 54 -20.40 -22.26 -12.89
CA MET A 54 -20.56 -20.82 -13.15
C MET A 54 -19.48 -19.94 -12.51
N ARG A 55 -19.26 -20.06 -11.20
CA ARG A 55 -18.27 -19.24 -10.49
C ARG A 55 -16.85 -19.41 -11.04
N ARG A 56 -16.45 -20.64 -11.41
CA ARG A 56 -15.15 -20.92 -12.04
C ARG A 56 -15.05 -20.26 -13.42
N TYR A 57 -16.11 -20.36 -14.21
CA TYR A 57 -16.17 -19.75 -15.55
C TYR A 57 -16.09 -18.22 -15.48
N ILE A 58 -16.86 -17.59 -14.59
CA ILE A 58 -16.84 -16.14 -14.36
C ILE A 58 -15.46 -15.69 -13.90
N LYS A 59 -14.85 -16.39 -12.92
CA LYS A 59 -13.50 -16.07 -12.45
C LYS A 59 -12.48 -16.08 -13.59
N HIS A 60 -12.59 -17.05 -14.51
CA HIS A 60 -11.73 -17.13 -15.69
C HIS A 60 -11.97 -15.97 -16.67
N HIS A 61 -13.23 -15.63 -16.97
CA HIS A 61 -13.57 -14.46 -17.80
C HIS A 61 -12.97 -13.18 -17.25
N ILE A 62 -13.21 -12.88 -15.96
CA ILE A 62 -12.71 -11.68 -15.29
C ILE A 62 -11.18 -11.63 -15.28
N SER A 63 -10.49 -12.77 -15.15
CA SER A 63 -9.02 -12.81 -15.20
C SER A 63 -8.41 -12.47 -16.57
N MET A 64 -9.22 -12.47 -17.63
CA MET A 64 -8.80 -12.13 -18.99
C MET A 64 -9.43 -10.81 -19.49
N CYS A 65 -10.25 -10.15 -18.67
CA CYS A 65 -10.83 -8.85 -19.02
C CYS A 65 -9.76 -7.77 -18.90
N ASP A 66 -9.50 -7.09 -20.00
CA ASP A 66 -8.56 -5.97 -20.13
C ASP A 66 -8.88 -4.83 -19.16
N ASP A 67 -10.14 -4.40 -19.07
CA ASP A 67 -10.54 -3.35 -18.12
C ASP A 67 -10.24 -3.75 -16.68
N CYS A 68 -10.52 -5.00 -16.31
CA CYS A 68 -10.19 -5.51 -14.98
C CYS A 68 -8.68 -5.60 -14.76
N LEU A 69 -7.91 -6.03 -15.76
CA LEU A 69 -6.46 -6.15 -15.66
C LEU A 69 -5.78 -4.78 -15.52
N VAL A 70 -6.28 -3.76 -16.21
CA VAL A 70 -5.73 -2.39 -16.19
C VAL A 70 -6.10 -1.65 -14.90
N HIS A 71 -7.36 -1.73 -14.47
CA HIS A 71 -7.87 -0.90 -13.38
C HIS A 71 -7.79 -1.56 -12.00
N LYS A 72 -7.77 -2.90 -11.92
CA LYS A 72 -7.72 -3.58 -10.64
C LYS A 72 -6.30 -3.57 -10.09
N LYS A 73 -6.12 -2.93 -8.94
CA LYS A 73 -4.88 -3.04 -8.18
C LYS A 73 -4.63 -4.52 -7.87
N SER A 74 -3.55 -5.07 -8.43
CA SER A 74 -3.04 -6.35 -7.96
C SER A 74 -2.81 -6.26 -6.46
N ALA A 75 -3.05 -7.33 -5.71
CA ALA A 75 -2.76 -7.36 -4.27
C ALA A 75 -1.26 -7.21 -3.95
N GLY A 76 -0.42 -6.97 -4.97
CA GLY A 76 1.03 -6.89 -4.86
C GLY A 76 1.64 -8.23 -4.45
N ARG A 77 2.96 -8.20 -4.22
CA ARG A 77 3.60 -9.27 -3.46
C ARG A 77 3.09 -9.19 -2.03
N ARG A 78 2.93 -10.35 -1.38
CA ARG A 78 2.72 -10.37 0.07
C ARG A 78 3.86 -9.59 0.73
N PRO A 79 3.59 -8.70 1.70
CA PRO A 79 4.63 -8.04 2.45
C PRO A 79 5.62 -9.09 2.97
N ALA A 80 6.91 -8.89 2.71
CA ALA A 80 7.97 -9.71 3.29
C ALA A 80 8.18 -9.33 4.76
N GLU A 81 8.98 -10.12 5.47
CA GLU A 81 9.45 -9.74 6.80
C GLU A 81 10.26 -8.43 6.73
N LEU A 82 10.09 -7.58 7.75
CA LEU A 82 10.89 -6.37 7.86
C LEU A 82 12.32 -6.76 8.20
N HIS A 83 13.31 -6.14 7.54
CA HIS A 83 14.72 -6.29 7.87
C HIS A 83 15.19 -5.02 8.61
N PRO A 84 15.00 -4.93 9.94
CA PRO A 84 15.39 -3.75 10.70
C PRO A 84 16.91 -3.60 10.71
N VAL A 85 17.36 -2.35 10.69
CA VAL A 85 18.77 -2.01 10.90
C VAL A 85 19.10 -2.25 12.38
N PRO A 86 20.07 -3.12 12.72
CA PRO A 86 20.43 -3.37 14.11
C PRO A 86 21.05 -2.11 14.74
N PRO A 87 20.87 -1.87 16.05
CA PRO A 87 21.54 -0.77 16.72
C PRO A 87 23.06 -0.93 16.69
N GLY A 88 23.79 0.20 16.68
CA GLY A 88 25.23 0.20 16.87
C GLY A 88 25.64 -0.35 18.24
N ILE A 89 26.94 -0.63 18.44
CA ILE A 89 27.49 -1.16 19.70
C ILE A 89 28.04 -0.07 20.63
N ARG A 90 28.13 1.17 20.15
CA ARG A 90 28.51 2.36 20.92
C ARG A 90 27.68 3.58 20.48
N PRO A 91 27.47 4.59 21.34
CA PRO A 91 26.73 5.80 20.98
C PRO A 91 27.37 6.49 19.75
N PHE A 92 26.53 7.02 18.87
CA PHE A 92 26.91 7.75 17.66
C PHE A 92 27.74 6.92 16.66
N GLN A 93 27.60 5.59 16.70
CA GLN A 93 28.19 4.71 15.68
C GLN A 93 27.39 4.74 14.37
N GLU A 94 26.08 4.88 14.47
CA GLU A 94 25.17 4.93 13.34
C GLU A 94 24.05 5.90 13.67
N ASP A 95 23.87 6.92 12.83
CA ASP A 95 22.84 7.93 13.00
C ASP A 95 21.82 7.84 11.86
N HIS A 96 20.54 7.90 12.23
CA HIS A 96 19.44 8.01 11.27
C HIS A 96 19.11 9.49 11.05
N ILE A 97 19.27 9.94 9.80
CA ILE A 97 19.09 11.33 9.42
C ILE A 97 17.87 11.45 8.52
N ASN A 98 16.93 12.33 8.88
CA ASN A 98 15.74 12.57 8.08
C ASN A 98 15.25 14.03 8.20
N HIS A 99 14.55 14.50 7.17
CA HIS A 99 13.80 15.75 7.25
C HIS A 99 12.36 15.47 7.66
N LEU A 100 11.86 16.22 8.63
CA LEU A 100 10.42 16.33 8.84
C LEU A 100 9.81 17.30 7.81
N ARG A 101 8.53 17.05 7.54
CA ARG A 101 7.70 17.77 6.55
C ARG A 101 7.83 19.29 6.69
N PRO A 102 7.52 20.04 5.62
CA PRO A 102 7.47 21.49 5.71
C PRO A 102 6.44 21.89 6.77
N PHE A 103 6.91 22.65 7.76
CA PHE A 103 6.15 23.38 8.75
C PHE A 103 5.85 24.79 8.24
N GLU A 104 5.11 25.55 9.05
CA GLU A 104 4.95 26.97 8.82
C GLU A 104 6.32 27.67 8.82
N ILE A 105 6.51 28.54 7.83
CA ILE A 105 7.77 29.25 7.65
C ILE A 105 7.95 30.21 8.82
N THR A 106 9.06 30.06 9.55
CA THR A 106 9.40 30.97 10.65
C THR A 106 9.65 32.39 10.09
N PRO A 107 9.03 33.46 10.65
CA PRO A 107 9.12 34.80 10.07
C PRO A 107 10.54 35.36 9.96
N SER A 108 11.41 35.08 10.94
CA SER A 108 12.75 35.65 11.03
C SER A 108 13.80 34.87 10.22
N SER A 109 13.85 33.56 10.40
CA SER A 109 14.89 32.68 9.84
C SER A 109 14.45 31.95 8.57
N ARG A 110 13.16 32.07 8.20
CA ARG A 110 12.55 31.38 7.06
C ARG A 110 12.77 29.86 7.07
N ASN A 111 12.96 29.28 8.26
CA ASN A 111 13.03 27.84 8.44
C ASN A 111 11.65 27.22 8.27
N GLN A 112 11.59 26.12 7.53
CA GLN A 112 10.36 25.38 7.26
C GLN A 112 10.54 23.88 7.45
N TYR A 113 11.76 23.38 7.59
CA TYR A 113 12.04 21.96 7.81
C TYR A 113 12.74 21.78 9.16
N LEU A 114 12.66 20.56 9.68
CA LEU A 114 13.48 20.11 10.80
C LEU A 114 14.33 18.95 10.34
N LEU A 115 15.64 19.14 10.32
CA LEU A 115 16.59 18.05 10.16
C LEU A 115 16.73 17.33 11.49
N VAL A 116 16.37 16.05 11.49
CA VAL A 116 16.39 15.18 12.66
C VAL A 116 17.54 14.21 12.48
N VAL A 117 18.45 14.19 13.45
CA VAL A 117 19.57 13.24 13.53
C VAL A 117 19.37 12.44 14.80
N ILE A 118 19.22 11.12 14.67
CA ILE A 118 18.94 10.22 15.80
C ILE A 118 20.02 9.16 15.89
N ASP A 119 20.71 9.08 17.02
CA ASP A 119 21.63 7.98 17.30
C ASP A 119 20.86 6.66 17.38
N ASN A 120 21.28 5.68 16.58
CA ASN A 120 20.58 4.40 16.48
C ASN A 120 20.66 3.59 17.78
N LEU A 121 21.72 3.73 18.59
CA LEU A 121 21.84 3.00 19.85
C LEU A 121 21.03 3.64 20.97
N THR A 122 21.36 4.89 21.34
CA THR A 122 20.80 5.57 22.51
C THR A 122 19.45 6.22 22.25
N LYS A 123 19.08 6.37 20.97
CA LYS A 123 17.93 7.15 20.50
C LYS A 123 18.00 8.63 20.89
N TYR A 124 19.20 9.14 21.20
CA TYR A 124 19.43 10.56 21.43
C TYR A 124 19.15 11.35 20.14
N VAL A 125 18.44 12.47 20.26
CA VAL A 125 17.92 13.23 19.11
C VAL A 125 18.54 14.62 19.05
N HIS A 126 19.13 14.96 17.91
CA HIS A 126 19.47 16.33 17.56
C HIS A 126 18.47 16.86 16.54
N LEU A 127 17.98 18.08 16.79
CA LEU A 127 17.01 18.77 15.96
C LEU A 127 17.60 20.08 15.47
N TYR A 128 17.63 20.25 14.16
CA TYR A 128 18.17 21.45 13.53
C TYR A 128 17.15 22.07 12.58
N PRO A 129 16.80 23.35 12.75
CA PRO A 129 15.87 24.00 11.84
C PRO A 129 16.56 24.31 10.51
N CYS A 130 15.87 24.06 9.39
CA CYS A 130 16.39 24.26 8.04
C CYS A 130 15.39 24.97 7.15
N SER A 131 15.86 25.83 6.25
CA SER A 131 15.02 26.53 5.26
C SER A 131 14.77 25.69 4.00
N THR A 132 15.63 24.71 3.71
CA THR A 132 15.52 23.80 2.55
C THR A 132 15.96 22.39 2.93
N THR A 133 15.63 21.39 2.10
CA THR A 133 16.13 20.01 2.23
C THR A 133 17.36 19.74 1.35
N ASN A 134 17.97 20.79 0.80
CA ASN A 134 19.09 20.67 -0.12
C ASN A 134 20.38 20.33 0.63
N THR A 135 21.26 19.58 0.00
CA THR A 135 22.55 19.16 0.57
C THR A 135 23.38 20.35 1.07
N ALA A 136 23.38 21.47 0.35
CA ALA A 136 24.13 22.68 0.73
C ALA A 136 23.70 23.26 2.09
N ALA A 137 22.43 23.09 2.48
CA ALA A 137 21.94 23.51 3.79
C ALA A 137 22.24 22.49 4.89
N VAL A 138 22.30 21.20 4.54
CA VAL A 138 22.50 20.08 5.47
C VAL A 138 23.96 19.92 5.91
N LEU A 139 24.91 20.08 4.99
CA LEU A 139 26.35 19.91 5.27
C LEU A 139 26.86 20.71 6.49
N PRO A 140 26.65 22.03 6.61
CA PRO A 140 27.17 22.79 7.75
C PRO A 140 26.51 22.37 9.08
N VAL A 141 25.27 21.89 9.03
CA VAL A 141 24.56 21.39 10.21
C VAL A 141 25.17 20.06 10.67
N LEU A 142 25.46 19.15 9.75
CA LEU A 142 26.13 17.89 10.07
C LEU A 142 27.55 18.11 10.59
N ASP A 143 28.31 19.03 10.01
CA ASP A 143 29.64 19.39 10.54
C ASP A 143 29.56 19.90 11.97
N THR A 144 28.53 20.68 12.29
CA THR A 144 28.28 21.17 13.65
C THR A 144 27.89 20.05 14.59
N ASN A 145 27.03 19.13 14.14
CA ASN A 145 26.61 17.96 14.90
C ASN A 145 27.81 17.06 15.25
N VAL A 146 28.67 16.75 14.28
CA VAL A 146 29.89 15.94 14.49
C VAL A 146 30.81 16.59 15.52
N LYS A 147 31.00 17.92 15.46
CA LYS A 147 31.79 18.65 16.46
C LYS A 147 31.17 18.57 17.85
N GLN A 148 29.85 18.71 17.97
CA GLN A 148 29.14 18.61 19.24
C GLN A 148 29.31 17.21 19.86
N ILE A 149 29.14 16.16 19.06
CA ILE A 149 29.31 14.76 19.49
C ILE A 149 30.75 14.48 19.91
N THR A 150 31.73 14.92 19.10
CA THR A 150 33.15 14.68 19.40
C THR A 150 33.53 15.32 20.73
N ASN A 151 33.10 16.57 20.96
CA ASN A 151 33.39 17.29 22.20
C ASN A 151 32.74 16.64 23.43
N SER A 152 31.52 16.10 23.31
CA SER A 152 30.84 15.44 24.43
C SER A 152 31.48 14.11 24.82
N ILE A 153 31.97 13.35 23.83
CA ILE A 153 32.72 12.10 24.06
C ILE A 153 34.04 12.42 24.78
N SER A 154 34.79 13.42 24.30
CA SER A 154 36.05 13.83 24.92
C SER A 154 35.87 14.34 26.36
N ALA A 155 34.77 15.05 26.65
CA ALA A 155 34.48 15.55 28.00
C ALA A 155 34.09 14.46 29.01
N THR A 156 33.64 13.29 28.54
CA THR A 156 33.18 12.17 29.40
C THR A 156 34.28 11.15 29.70
N THR A 157 35.43 11.23 29.01
CA THR A 157 36.55 10.28 29.14
C THR A 157 37.63 10.77 30.14
N LEU A 158 37.35 11.84 30.89
CA LEU A 158 38.17 12.38 31.99
C LEU A 158 37.48 12.11 33.33
#